data_AF-A0A2V9KGB0-F1
#
_entry.id   AF-A0A2V9KGB0-F1
#
_cell.length_a   1.000
_cell.length_b   1.000
_cell.length_c   1.000
_cell.angle_alpha   90.00
_cell.angle_beta   90.00
_cell.angle_gamma   90.00
#
_symmetry.space_group_name_H-M   'P 1'
#
loop_
_entity.id
_entity.type
_entity.pdbx_description
1 polymer ?
#
loop_
_entity_poly.entity_id
_entity_poly.type
_entity_poly.pdbx_seq_one_letter_code
_entity_poly.pdbx_strand_id
1 'polypeptide(L)'
;MSVPRSALKSWRALSADAGRPVFGPAARCAFAWPSRKTRSRRALNTPCESLALSLKMENRWAARRLTSRVQIMGRSEGDLFLSKDLWQVGNSARGLALALALAGMMLAAAPAGARREVVERIVARVNGNIVTQRQYDRELEKLRAELSQKSSGDELEKQVREQSRNLLRDLIDQDLMVQKAKDLDINVDTDVVKRLDEMRKGYGFATQEDLQTEVEKQGLIWEDFADNIKRQLLMREVIGREVGRTVIVSREDARIYFEQHKDQFAHAPGVHLAEILISNEKHPADAEKRANDALAEIKAGDRWEDVVKKYSDDTANPAAGDIGFMEQGTMNPVIAQALANVDAGETTGVIPTKQGYLILKVLEHRTAGPAKFDEVEEQVEETLYDQKMQPALRKYLQQLRKESYIYIASGFIDTGAEPFAGTGSTKAGQ
;
A
#
# COMPACT_ATOMS: atom_id res chain seq x y z
N MET A 1 4.33 -4.31 0.78
CA MET A 1 3.72 -4.42 -0.56
C MET A 1 3.88 -3.08 -1.27
N SER A 2 4.80 -3.04 -2.23
CA SER A 2 4.95 -1.92 -3.17
C SER A 2 3.87 -2.03 -4.23
N VAL A 3 3.07 -0.99 -4.41
CA VAL A 3 2.12 -0.90 -5.54
C VAL A 3 2.90 -1.01 -6.86
N PRO A 4 2.44 -1.85 -7.82
CA PRO A 4 3.22 -2.18 -9.00
C PRO A 4 3.52 -0.96 -9.89
N ARG A 5 4.81 -0.80 -10.23
CA ARG A 5 5.39 0.28 -11.07
C ARG A 5 4.89 0.30 -12.53
N SER A 6 4.09 -0.66 -12.97
CA SER A 6 3.61 -0.78 -14.35
C SER A 6 2.45 0.17 -14.70
N ALA A 7 1.79 0.78 -13.71
CA ALA A 7 0.78 1.81 -13.92
C ALA A 7 1.37 3.22 -14.21
N LEU A 8 2.70 3.39 -14.21
CA LEU A 8 3.39 4.68 -14.30
C LEU A 8 3.79 5.14 -15.73
N LYS A 9 3.42 4.42 -16.79
CA LYS A 9 3.78 4.81 -18.17
C LYS A 9 2.70 5.58 -18.95
N SER A 10 1.43 5.54 -18.55
CA SER A 10 0.35 6.24 -19.28
C SER A 10 -0.04 7.61 -18.70
N TRP A 11 0.54 8.05 -17.58
CA TRP A 11 0.14 9.27 -16.88
C TRP A 11 1.22 10.38 -16.84
N ARG A 12 2.21 10.31 -17.74
CA ARG A 12 3.28 11.31 -17.87
C ARG A 12 3.03 12.36 -18.97
N ALA A 13 1.78 12.54 -19.40
CA ALA A 13 1.45 13.41 -20.53
C ALA A 13 0.58 14.64 -20.20
N LEU A 14 0.18 14.87 -18.93
CA LEU A 14 -0.80 15.93 -18.59
C LEU A 14 -0.50 16.69 -17.29
N SER A 15 0.76 17.07 -17.06
CA SER A 15 1.09 18.09 -16.04
C SER A 15 2.15 19.05 -16.57
N ALA A 16 1.86 19.68 -17.70
CA ALA A 16 2.36 21.00 -18.00
C ALA A 16 1.24 21.99 -17.66
N ASP A 17 1.59 23.03 -16.92
CA ASP A 17 0.78 24.23 -16.66
C ASP A 17 -0.19 24.19 -15.45
N ALA A 18 0.28 24.73 -14.32
CA ALA A 18 -0.47 25.62 -13.43
C ALA A 18 0.42 26.11 -12.27
N GLY A 19 0.49 27.42 -12.11
CA GLY A 19 1.46 28.13 -11.27
C GLY A 19 1.24 28.04 -9.76
N ARG A 20 2.35 28.32 -9.06
CA ARG A 20 2.42 28.57 -7.61
C ARG A 20 1.80 29.93 -7.27
N PRO A 21 1.33 30.12 -6.02
CA PRO A 21 1.47 31.41 -5.36
C PRO A 21 2.48 31.36 -4.21
N VAL A 22 3.50 32.19 -4.41
CA VAL A 22 4.35 32.98 -3.51
C VAL A 22 3.99 32.98 -2.00
N PHE A 23 4.98 32.65 -1.15
CA PHE A 23 5.08 33.14 0.23
C PHE A 23 6.39 33.94 0.39
N GLY A 24 6.27 35.20 0.80
CA GLY A 24 7.37 36.09 1.18
C GLY A 24 7.41 36.33 2.70
N PRO A 25 8.50 36.95 3.24
CA PRO A 25 9.15 36.43 4.43
C PRO A 25 9.10 37.30 5.71
N ALA A 26 9.38 36.60 6.82
CA ALA A 26 10.14 36.99 8.01
C ALA A 26 9.63 38.09 8.98
N ALA A 27 9.51 37.69 10.25
CA ALA A 27 10.07 38.45 11.37
C ALA A 27 10.56 37.48 12.46
N ARG A 28 11.87 37.57 12.75
CA ARG A 28 12.58 36.92 13.86
C ARG A 28 12.09 37.50 15.20
N CYS A 29 12.03 36.66 16.23
CA CYS A 29 12.42 37.04 17.58
C CYS A 29 12.99 35.82 18.31
N ALA A 30 14.17 36.02 18.89
CA ALA A 30 14.92 35.06 19.67
C ALA A 30 14.61 35.21 21.17
N PHE A 31 15.14 34.24 21.92
CA PHE A 31 15.47 34.24 23.35
C PHE A 31 14.50 33.65 24.39
N ALA A 32 15.10 32.68 25.09
CA ALA A 32 15.15 32.48 26.54
C ALA A 32 14.03 31.70 27.25
N TRP A 33 14.42 30.49 27.64
CA TRP A 33 13.97 29.79 28.84
C TRP A 33 14.18 30.63 30.12
N PRO A 34 13.31 30.49 31.13
CA PRO A 34 13.86 30.24 32.46
C PRO A 34 13.10 29.20 33.31
N SER A 35 13.86 28.65 34.25
CA SER A 35 13.56 27.65 35.26
C SER A 35 12.77 28.16 36.48
N ARG A 36 11.93 27.26 37.03
CA ARG A 36 11.53 26.99 38.44
C ARG A 36 11.38 28.11 39.51
N LYS A 37 10.23 27.94 40.21
CA LYS A 37 9.85 28.27 41.62
C LYS A 37 9.52 29.74 41.95
N THR A 38 8.24 30.03 42.24
CA THR A 38 7.68 30.17 43.62
C THR A 38 6.17 30.45 43.65
N ARG A 39 5.50 29.72 44.55
CA ARG A 39 4.27 29.95 45.33
C ARG A 39 3.67 31.39 45.32
N SER A 40 2.36 31.53 45.05
CA SER A 40 1.36 32.07 46.01
C SER A 40 -0.07 32.10 45.43
N ARG A 41 -1.04 32.10 46.35
CA ARG A 41 -2.50 32.02 46.18
C ARG A 41 -3.11 33.37 45.74
N ARG A 42 -4.12 33.36 44.86
CA ARG A 42 -5.47 33.89 45.14
C ARG A 42 -6.44 33.67 43.98
N ALA A 43 -7.62 33.19 44.33
CA ALA A 43 -8.82 33.16 43.50
C ALA A 43 -9.40 34.57 43.34
N LEU A 44 -10.00 34.85 42.18
CA LEU A 44 -11.13 35.78 42.03
C LEU A 44 -12.03 35.30 40.88
N ASN A 45 -13.33 35.39 41.15
CA ASN A 45 -14.47 34.90 40.39
C ASN A 45 -14.94 35.89 39.30
N THR A 46 -15.44 35.33 38.19
CA THR A 46 -16.62 35.74 37.37
C THR A 46 -16.60 37.08 36.58
N PRO A 47 -17.56 37.31 35.64
CA PRO A 47 -17.91 36.53 34.44
C PRO A 47 -18.05 37.43 33.18
N CYS A 48 -18.17 36.87 31.97
CA CYS A 48 -18.85 37.54 30.86
C CYS A 48 -19.37 36.54 29.81
N GLU A 49 -20.67 36.65 29.54
CA GLU A 49 -21.45 36.13 28.39
C GLU A 49 -20.82 36.62 27.06
N SER A 50 -21.07 36.16 25.84
CA SER A 50 -22.06 35.35 25.11
C SER A 50 -21.34 35.02 23.77
N LEU A 51 -21.55 33.88 23.10
CA LEU A 51 -22.55 33.72 22.05
C LEU A 51 -22.45 32.27 21.55
N ALA A 52 -23.56 31.56 21.62
CA ALA A 52 -23.75 30.23 21.06
C ALA A 52 -24.17 30.34 19.59
N LEU A 53 -23.57 29.51 18.73
CA LEU A 53 -24.14 29.15 17.43
C LEU A 53 -23.96 27.65 17.23
N SER A 54 -25.06 26.95 17.49
CA SER A 54 -25.26 25.52 17.28
C SER A 54 -25.73 25.28 15.84
N LEU A 55 -25.04 24.42 15.10
CA LEU A 55 -25.56 23.82 13.87
C LEU A 55 -25.54 22.29 14.04
N LYS A 56 -26.71 21.76 14.42
CA LYS A 56 -27.11 20.36 14.25
C LYS A 56 -27.76 20.25 12.87
N MET A 57 -27.24 19.40 12.01
CA MET A 57 -27.99 18.87 10.85
C MET A 57 -28.33 17.41 11.14
N GLU A 58 -29.61 17.15 11.44
CA GLU A 58 -30.20 15.82 11.42
C GLU A 58 -30.72 15.54 10.00
N ASN A 59 -30.22 14.47 9.39
CA ASN A 59 -30.76 13.89 8.16
C ASN A 59 -31.95 12.97 8.50
N ARG A 60 -33.16 13.36 8.10
CA ARG A 60 -34.30 12.45 7.94
C ARG A 60 -35.04 12.78 6.64
N TRP A 61 -34.98 11.89 5.66
CA TRP A 61 -35.91 11.88 4.53
C TRP A 61 -36.91 10.74 4.73
N ALA A 62 -38.17 11.13 4.89
CA ALA A 62 -39.31 10.25 5.07
C ALA A 62 -40.08 10.08 3.75
N ALA A 63 -40.44 8.82 3.50
CA ALA A 63 -41.74 8.31 3.06
C ALA A 63 -42.54 8.99 1.93
N ARG A 64 -42.77 8.17 0.90
CA ARG A 64 -43.81 8.24 -0.13
C ARG A 64 -45.22 8.41 0.46
N ARG A 65 -45.99 9.35 -0.11
CA ARG A 65 -47.42 9.18 -0.48
C ARG A 65 -47.91 10.44 -1.20
N LEU A 66 -48.35 10.31 -2.44
CA LEU A 66 -49.32 11.24 -3.04
C LEU A 66 -50.39 10.41 -3.73
N THR A 67 -51.60 10.61 -3.23
CA THR A 67 -52.88 10.07 -3.66
C THR A 67 -53.60 11.05 -4.59
N SER A 68 -54.20 10.49 -5.65
CA SER A 68 -55.55 10.79 -6.15
C SER A 68 -55.85 11.99 -7.08
N ARG A 69 -56.43 11.63 -8.26
CA ARG A 69 -57.64 12.18 -8.95
C ARG A 69 -57.47 13.56 -9.65
N VAL A 70 -58.03 13.91 -10.83
CA VAL A 70 -59.35 13.77 -11.52
C VAL A 70 -59.09 14.10 -13.04
N GLN A 71 -59.74 13.59 -14.10
CA GLN A 71 -61.05 13.97 -14.72
C GLN A 71 -61.19 13.23 -16.09
N ILE A 72 -62.14 12.31 -16.32
CA ILE A 72 -63.50 12.40 -16.94
C ILE A 72 -63.55 12.96 -18.40
N MET A 73 -63.96 12.17 -19.42
CA MET A 73 -65.31 12.09 -20.03
C MET A 73 -65.39 11.29 -21.38
N GLY A 74 -66.51 10.58 -21.60
CA GLY A 74 -67.04 10.07 -22.91
C GLY A 74 -67.31 8.55 -22.93
N ARG A 75 -68.49 7.99 -22.57
CA ARG A 75 -69.77 7.80 -23.32
C ARG A 75 -69.58 7.13 -24.70
N SER A 76 -70.32 6.11 -25.16
CA SER A 76 -71.63 5.54 -24.80
C SER A 76 -71.83 4.11 -25.33
N GLU A 77 -72.84 3.41 -24.78
CA GLU A 77 -73.73 2.38 -25.38
C GLU A 77 -73.15 1.05 -25.92
N GLY A 78 -73.72 -0.14 -25.66
CA GLY A 78 -74.92 -0.54 -24.93
C GLY A 78 -74.97 -2.08 -24.84
N ASP A 79 -75.54 -2.57 -23.74
CA ASP A 79 -75.86 -3.99 -23.50
C ASP A 79 -77.07 -4.46 -24.32
N LEU A 80 -77.18 -5.78 -24.49
CA LEU A 80 -78.39 -6.65 -24.53
C LEU A 80 -78.18 -7.77 -25.58
N PHE A 81 -78.60 -9.02 -25.43
CA PHE A 81 -79.08 -9.90 -24.36
C PHE A 81 -79.50 -11.18 -25.12
N LEU A 82 -79.20 -12.38 -24.58
CA LEU A 82 -79.87 -13.68 -24.84
C LEU A 82 -79.87 -14.21 -26.30
N SER A 83 -79.91 -15.50 -26.62
CA SER A 83 -80.24 -16.74 -25.92
C SER A 83 -79.60 -17.92 -26.63
N LYS A 84 -79.59 -19.06 -25.94
CA LYS A 84 -79.43 -20.43 -26.44
C LYS A 84 -80.16 -20.64 -27.78
N ASP A 85 -79.53 -21.38 -28.70
CA ASP A 85 -80.09 -22.64 -29.21
C ASP A 85 -79.07 -23.45 -30.00
N LEU A 86 -79.31 -24.76 -29.94
CA LEU A 86 -78.45 -25.87 -30.30
C LEU A 86 -78.98 -26.51 -31.59
N TRP A 87 -78.06 -27.01 -32.43
CA TRP A 87 -78.22 -28.01 -33.51
C TRP A 87 -78.88 -27.62 -34.85
N GLN A 88 -78.08 -27.61 -35.94
CA GLN A 88 -78.10 -28.71 -36.93
C GLN A 88 -76.97 -28.59 -37.99
N VAL A 89 -76.14 -29.62 -38.01
CA VAL A 89 -75.39 -30.31 -39.08
C VAL A 89 -75.25 -29.66 -40.46
N GLY A 90 -74.00 -29.49 -40.91
CA GLY A 90 -73.60 -29.36 -42.31
C GLY A 90 -72.11 -29.70 -42.49
N ASN A 91 -71.84 -30.91 -42.97
CA ASN A 91 -70.52 -31.53 -43.15
C ASN A 91 -69.46 -30.65 -43.84
N SER A 92 -68.28 -30.53 -43.23
CA SER A 92 -67.02 -30.43 -43.98
C SER A 92 -65.84 -30.92 -43.13
N ALA A 93 -65.36 -32.11 -43.47
CA ALA A 93 -64.34 -32.89 -42.79
C ALA A 93 -62.90 -32.34 -42.98
N ARG A 94 -62.64 -31.07 -42.64
CA ARG A 94 -61.29 -30.46 -42.76
C ARG A 94 -60.85 -29.55 -41.61
N GLY A 95 -61.63 -29.39 -40.53
CA GLY A 95 -61.31 -28.46 -39.44
C GLY A 95 -60.75 -29.05 -38.14
N LEU A 96 -60.67 -30.37 -38.00
CA LEU A 96 -60.47 -31.05 -36.69
C LEU A 96 -59.13 -31.77 -36.52
N ALA A 97 -58.14 -31.49 -37.38
CA ALA A 97 -56.78 -32.00 -37.23
C ALA A 97 -55.79 -31.00 -36.62
N LEU A 98 -56.19 -29.72 -36.41
CA LEU A 98 -55.28 -28.69 -35.92
C LEU A 98 -55.50 -28.27 -34.45
N ALA A 99 -56.61 -28.69 -33.81
CA ALA A 99 -56.93 -28.31 -32.44
C ALA A 99 -56.50 -29.34 -31.37
N LEU A 100 -56.10 -30.55 -31.77
CA LEU A 100 -55.59 -31.60 -30.86
C LEU A 100 -54.06 -31.75 -30.87
N ALA A 101 -53.35 -31.06 -31.77
CA ALA A 101 -51.89 -31.01 -31.78
C ALA A 101 -51.30 -29.89 -30.88
N LEU A 102 -52.12 -28.93 -30.43
CA LEU A 102 -51.67 -27.81 -29.59
C LEU A 102 -51.98 -27.98 -28.08
N ALA A 103 -52.80 -28.95 -27.70
CA ALA A 103 -53.10 -29.25 -26.28
C ALA A 103 -52.27 -30.42 -25.71
N GLY A 104 -51.57 -31.20 -26.54
CA GLY A 104 -50.68 -32.28 -26.12
C GLY A 104 -49.21 -31.87 -25.93
N MET A 105 -48.86 -30.62 -26.26
CA MET A 105 -47.49 -30.10 -26.18
C MET A 105 -47.32 -29.10 -25.03
N MET A 106 -48.05 -29.30 -23.94
CA MET A 106 -48.04 -28.44 -22.74
C MET A 106 -47.98 -29.28 -21.45
N LEU A 107 -47.37 -30.47 -21.49
CA LEU A 107 -47.23 -31.30 -20.30
C LEU A 107 -46.00 -32.24 -20.32
N ALA A 108 -44.79 -31.69 -20.47
CA ALA A 108 -43.54 -32.31 -20.00
C ALA A 108 -42.32 -31.39 -20.24
N ALA A 109 -42.37 -30.15 -19.76
CA ALA A 109 -41.15 -29.40 -19.48
C ALA A 109 -41.06 -29.25 -17.97
N ALA A 110 -40.78 -30.35 -17.27
CA ALA A 110 -40.19 -30.24 -15.95
C ALA A 110 -38.88 -29.45 -16.14
N PRO A 111 -38.63 -28.35 -15.41
CA PRO A 111 -37.33 -27.69 -15.46
C PRO A 111 -36.28 -28.71 -15.00
N ALA A 112 -35.62 -29.34 -15.96
CA ALA A 112 -34.50 -30.22 -15.74
C ALA A 112 -33.40 -29.37 -15.11
N GLY A 113 -33.22 -29.54 -13.80
CA GLY A 113 -32.11 -28.98 -13.05
C GLY A 113 -31.98 -27.47 -13.18
N ALA A 114 -32.73 -26.74 -12.36
CA ALA A 114 -32.04 -25.67 -11.63
C ALA A 114 -30.84 -26.34 -10.95
N ARG A 115 -29.66 -26.28 -11.61
CA ARG A 115 -28.39 -26.49 -10.93
C ARG A 115 -28.50 -25.60 -9.70
N ARG A 116 -28.66 -26.20 -8.52
CA ARG A 116 -28.26 -25.55 -7.29
C ARG A 116 -26.78 -25.30 -7.48
N GLU A 117 -26.47 -24.12 -8.01
CA GLU A 117 -25.16 -23.53 -7.90
C GLU A 117 -24.92 -23.53 -6.39
N VAL A 118 -24.02 -24.39 -5.93
CA VAL A 118 -23.64 -24.41 -4.52
C VAL A 118 -22.78 -23.15 -4.35
N VAL A 119 -23.45 -22.02 -4.09
CA VAL A 119 -22.83 -20.69 -4.15
C VAL A 119 -21.76 -20.49 -3.07
N GLU A 120 -21.70 -21.33 -2.02
CA GLU A 120 -20.69 -21.15 -0.96
C GLU A 120 -20.20 -22.49 -0.43
N ARG A 121 -19.18 -23.06 -1.07
CA ARG A 121 -18.43 -24.17 -0.46
C ARG A 121 -17.50 -23.62 0.61
N ILE A 122 -17.49 -24.27 1.77
CA ILE A 122 -16.51 -24.02 2.82
C ILE A 122 -15.18 -24.62 2.39
N VAL A 123 -14.12 -23.81 2.35
CA VAL A 123 -12.74 -24.25 2.06
C VAL A 123 -12.03 -24.59 3.36
N ALA A 124 -12.15 -23.71 4.36
CA ALA A 124 -11.66 -23.96 5.70
C ALA A 124 -12.55 -23.29 6.75
N ARG A 125 -12.48 -23.79 7.98
CA ARG A 125 -13.08 -23.17 9.16
C ARG A 125 -11.98 -22.98 10.20
N VAL A 126 -11.84 -21.75 10.69
CA VAL A 126 -10.84 -21.33 11.66
C VAL A 126 -11.59 -20.77 12.87
N ASN A 127 -11.68 -21.55 13.94
CA ASN A 127 -12.55 -21.28 15.08
C ASN A 127 -14.01 -21.04 14.65
N GLY A 128 -14.49 -19.80 14.84
CA GLY A 128 -15.81 -19.35 14.41
C GLY A 128 -15.88 -18.82 12.97
N ASN A 129 -14.74 -18.53 12.33
CA ASN A 129 -14.67 -17.93 11.01
C ASN A 129 -14.61 -18.98 9.90
N ILE A 130 -15.19 -18.67 8.75
CA ILE A 130 -15.28 -19.56 7.60
C ILE A 130 -14.56 -18.90 6.41
N VAL A 131 -13.57 -19.61 5.87
CA VAL A 131 -12.96 -19.28 4.58
C VAL A 131 -13.80 -19.93 3.48
N THR A 132 -14.42 -19.11 2.64
CA THR A 132 -15.30 -19.56 1.56
C THR A 132 -14.53 -19.77 0.25
N GLN A 133 -15.10 -20.56 -0.66
CA GLN A 133 -14.58 -20.74 -2.01
C GLN A 133 -14.40 -19.40 -2.73
N ARG A 134 -15.39 -18.51 -2.64
CA ARG A 134 -15.35 -17.18 -3.28
C ARG A 134 -14.17 -16.35 -2.78
N GLN A 135 -13.87 -16.40 -1.48
CA GLN A 135 -12.72 -15.72 -0.91
C GLN A 135 -11.42 -16.32 -1.44
N TYR A 136 -11.29 -17.65 -1.42
CA TYR A 136 -10.09 -18.33 -1.94
C TYR A 136 -9.83 -18.01 -3.41
N ASP A 137 -10.85 -18.12 -4.25
CA ASP A 137 -10.76 -17.85 -5.70
C ASP A 137 -10.39 -16.39 -5.97
N ARG A 138 -10.96 -15.44 -5.21
CA ARG A 138 -10.62 -14.01 -5.35
C ARG A 138 -9.16 -13.74 -5.03
N GLU A 139 -8.60 -14.35 -3.98
CA GLU A 139 -7.19 -14.16 -3.64
C GLU A 139 -6.26 -14.88 -4.63
N LEU A 140 -6.70 -16.00 -5.20
CA LEU A 140 -6.00 -16.68 -6.29
C LEU A 140 -5.95 -15.82 -7.57
N GLU A 141 -7.07 -15.19 -7.93
CA GLU A 141 -7.13 -14.28 -9.10
C GLU A 141 -6.25 -13.05 -8.89
N LYS A 142 -6.20 -12.48 -7.68
CA LYS A 142 -5.26 -11.40 -7.35
C LYS A 142 -3.81 -11.85 -7.52
N LEU A 143 -3.45 -13.01 -6.96
CA LEU A 143 -2.12 -13.59 -7.10
C LEU A 143 -1.74 -13.77 -8.58
N ARG A 144 -2.67 -14.30 -9.39
CA ARG A 144 -2.48 -14.44 -10.83
C ARG A 144 -2.30 -13.10 -11.53
N ALA A 145 -3.12 -12.10 -11.20
CA ALA A 145 -3.03 -10.76 -11.76
C ALA A 145 -1.65 -10.14 -11.47
N GLU A 146 -1.15 -10.29 -10.25
CA GLU A 146 0.19 -9.81 -9.87
C GLU A 146 1.31 -10.53 -10.64
N LEU A 147 1.23 -11.86 -10.74
CA LEU A 147 2.25 -12.65 -11.45
C LEU A 147 2.23 -12.41 -12.97
N SER A 148 1.05 -12.14 -13.54
CA SER A 148 0.90 -11.86 -14.98
C SER A 148 1.59 -10.58 -15.43
N GLN A 149 1.93 -9.68 -14.50
CA GLN A 149 2.74 -8.50 -14.80
C GLN A 149 4.21 -8.81 -15.08
N LYS A 150 4.70 -9.96 -14.58
CA LYS A 150 6.12 -10.36 -14.66
C LYS A 150 6.35 -11.56 -15.57
N SER A 151 5.34 -12.42 -15.67
CA SER A 151 5.40 -13.70 -16.36
C SER A 151 4.20 -13.85 -17.29
N SER A 152 4.30 -14.71 -18.30
CA SER A 152 3.19 -14.96 -19.23
C SER A 152 3.22 -16.42 -19.70
N GLY A 153 2.10 -16.90 -20.25
CA GLY A 153 1.99 -18.27 -20.75
C GLY A 153 2.23 -19.34 -19.68
N ASP A 154 2.93 -20.41 -20.03
CA ASP A 154 3.14 -21.57 -19.16
C ASP A 154 3.93 -21.26 -17.88
N GLU A 155 4.85 -20.29 -17.93
CA GLU A 155 5.63 -19.89 -16.76
C GLU A 155 4.75 -19.18 -15.72
N LEU A 156 3.79 -18.35 -16.16
CA LEU A 156 2.79 -17.77 -15.28
C LEU A 156 1.98 -18.86 -14.58
N GLU A 157 1.47 -19.83 -15.35
CA GLU A 157 0.67 -20.92 -14.80
C GLU A 157 1.46 -21.77 -13.79
N LYS A 158 2.75 -22.00 -14.06
CA LYS A 158 3.65 -22.70 -13.13
C LYS A 158 3.83 -21.90 -11.84
N GLN A 159 4.13 -20.61 -11.91
CA GLN A 159 4.31 -19.75 -10.74
C GLN A 159 3.02 -19.62 -9.92
N VAL A 160 1.86 -19.49 -10.58
CA VAL A 160 0.56 -19.47 -9.92
C VAL A 160 0.33 -20.78 -9.17
N ARG A 161 0.59 -21.94 -9.79
CA ARG A 161 0.47 -23.24 -9.11
C ARG A 161 1.44 -23.38 -7.92
N GLU A 162 2.67 -22.92 -8.06
CA GLU A 162 3.67 -23.02 -6.99
C GLU A 162 3.33 -22.11 -5.81
N GLN A 163 2.95 -20.86 -6.07
CA GLN A 163 2.64 -19.89 -5.01
C GLN A 163 1.26 -20.14 -4.38
N SER A 164 0.27 -20.59 -5.15
CA SER A 164 -1.07 -20.91 -4.63
C SER A 164 -1.06 -22.07 -3.62
N ARG A 165 0.00 -22.90 -3.58
CA ARG A 165 0.16 -23.95 -2.54
C ARG A 165 0.12 -23.38 -1.13
N ASN A 166 0.63 -22.16 -0.92
CA ASN A 166 0.64 -21.52 0.38
C ASN A 166 -0.57 -20.61 0.61
N LEU A 167 -1.42 -20.38 -0.41
CA LEU A 167 -2.51 -19.43 -0.33
C LEU A 167 -3.49 -19.76 0.80
N LEU A 168 -3.92 -21.02 0.90
CA LEU A 168 -4.83 -21.41 1.98
C LEU A 168 -4.18 -21.28 3.36
N ARG A 169 -2.92 -21.68 3.48
CA ARG A 169 -2.14 -21.52 4.71
C ARG A 169 -2.11 -20.06 5.13
N ASP A 170 -1.80 -19.16 4.19
CA ASP A 170 -1.67 -17.72 4.44
C ASP A 170 -3.01 -17.12 4.85
N LEU A 171 -4.13 -17.53 4.23
CA LEU A 171 -5.47 -17.10 4.64
C LEU A 171 -5.82 -17.52 6.06
N ILE A 172 -5.44 -18.75 6.45
CA ILE A 172 -5.63 -19.24 7.82
C ILE A 172 -4.76 -18.44 8.80
N ASP A 173 -3.47 -18.26 8.49
CA ASP A 173 -2.53 -17.50 9.34
C ASP A 173 -2.99 -16.04 9.53
N GLN A 174 -3.46 -15.40 8.47
CA GLN A 174 -4.02 -14.05 8.52
C GLN A 174 -5.27 -13.97 9.40
N ASP A 175 -6.20 -14.91 9.24
CA ASP A 175 -7.41 -14.94 10.05
C ASP A 175 -7.09 -15.14 11.54
N LEU A 176 -6.16 -16.04 11.86
CA LEU A 176 -5.69 -16.25 13.23
C LEU A 176 -5.05 -15.00 13.84
N MET A 177 -4.22 -14.27 13.08
CA MET A 177 -3.63 -13.02 13.57
C MET A 177 -4.69 -11.93 13.78
N VAL A 178 -5.70 -11.83 12.91
CA VAL A 178 -6.80 -10.88 13.07
C VAL A 178 -7.68 -11.24 14.26
N GLN A 179 -7.95 -12.53 14.50
CA GLN A 179 -8.64 -12.99 15.71
C GLN A 179 -7.84 -12.62 16.95
N LYS A 180 -6.53 -12.90 16.97
CA LYS A 180 -5.65 -12.52 18.08
C LYS A 180 -5.62 -11.01 18.32
N ALA A 181 -5.66 -10.20 17.27
CA ALA A 181 -5.73 -8.74 17.42
C ALA A 181 -7.01 -8.31 18.15
N LYS A 182 -8.14 -9.00 17.91
CA LYS A 182 -9.39 -8.77 18.64
C LYS A 182 -9.28 -9.23 20.10
N ASP A 183 -8.67 -10.39 20.36
CA ASP A 183 -8.46 -10.90 21.73
C ASP A 183 -7.56 -9.99 22.56
N LEU A 184 -6.67 -9.23 21.90
CA LEU A 184 -5.78 -8.24 22.51
C LEU A 184 -6.39 -6.82 22.55
N ASP A 185 -7.66 -6.66 22.18
CA ASP A 185 -8.38 -5.38 22.13
C ASP A 185 -7.64 -4.30 21.31
N ILE A 186 -7.00 -4.70 20.22
CA ILE A 186 -6.24 -3.78 19.36
C ILE A 186 -7.20 -3.01 18.46
N ASN A 187 -7.21 -1.67 18.60
CA ASN A 187 -7.93 -0.77 17.70
C ASN A 187 -6.94 0.00 16.81
N VAL A 188 -7.15 -0.09 15.49
CA VAL A 188 -6.34 0.58 14.46
C VAL A 188 -7.15 1.55 13.59
N ASP A 189 -8.39 1.88 13.95
CA ASP A 189 -9.29 2.68 13.09
C ASP A 189 -8.69 4.06 12.76
N THR A 190 -8.02 4.69 13.72
CA THR A 190 -7.33 5.97 13.48
C THR A 190 -6.13 5.79 12.55
N ASP A 191 -5.42 4.66 12.65
CA ASP A 191 -4.27 4.38 11.80
C ASP A 191 -4.67 4.02 10.37
N VAL A 192 -5.86 3.42 10.17
CA VAL A 192 -6.45 3.24 8.83
C VAL A 192 -6.67 4.59 8.16
N VAL A 193 -7.29 5.55 8.88
CA VAL A 193 -7.54 6.90 8.33
C VAL A 193 -6.23 7.60 7.97
N LYS A 194 -5.23 7.55 8.86
CA LYS A 194 -3.90 8.11 8.57
C LYS A 194 -3.27 7.43 7.36
N ARG A 195 -3.32 6.11 7.29
CA ARG A 195 -2.73 5.34 6.19
C ARG A 195 -3.38 5.68 4.86
N LEU A 196 -4.70 5.85 4.84
CA LEU A 196 -5.41 6.27 3.63
C LEU A 196 -5.05 7.69 3.22
N ASP A 197 -4.91 8.63 4.17
CA ASP A 197 -4.48 10.00 3.89
C ASP A 197 -3.03 10.06 3.37
N GLU A 198 -2.13 9.23 3.91
CA GLU A 198 -0.77 9.06 3.38
C GLU A 198 -0.79 8.56 1.94
N MET A 199 -1.64 7.58 1.63
CA MET A 199 -1.79 7.07 0.26
C MET A 199 -2.32 8.16 -0.67
N ARG A 200 -3.37 8.87 -0.25
CA ARG A 200 -3.94 10.01 -0.98
C ARG A 200 -2.87 11.04 -1.34
N LYS A 201 -2.07 11.47 -0.35
CA LYS A 201 -0.95 12.40 -0.54
C LYS A 201 0.14 11.83 -1.45
N GLY A 202 0.50 10.57 -1.27
CA GLY A 202 1.53 9.89 -2.07
C GLY A 202 1.20 9.80 -3.56
N TYR A 203 -0.09 9.72 -3.90
CA TYR A 203 -0.57 9.73 -5.28
C TYR A 203 -0.98 11.13 -5.79
N GLY A 204 -0.89 12.16 -4.95
CA GLY A 204 -1.22 13.54 -5.33
C GLY A 204 -2.72 13.81 -5.45
N PHE A 205 -3.57 13.01 -4.80
CA PHE A 205 -5.02 13.24 -4.80
C PHE A 205 -5.40 14.36 -3.83
N ALA A 206 -6.33 15.22 -4.23
CA ALA A 206 -6.74 16.37 -3.43
C ALA A 206 -7.63 15.94 -2.25
N THR A 207 -8.53 14.98 -2.49
CA THR A 207 -9.52 14.53 -1.52
C THR A 207 -9.50 13.00 -1.32
N GLN A 208 -10.16 12.54 -0.27
CA GLN A 208 -10.30 11.11 0.00
C GLN A 208 -11.22 10.44 -1.03
N GLU A 209 -12.22 11.19 -1.50
CA GLU A 209 -13.16 10.81 -2.54
C GLU A 209 -12.46 10.57 -3.88
N ASP A 210 -11.42 11.36 -4.19
CA ASP A 210 -10.58 11.14 -5.39
C ASP A 210 -9.87 9.79 -5.32
N LEU A 211 -9.30 9.46 -4.15
CA LEU A 211 -8.66 8.17 -3.91
C LEU A 211 -9.68 7.02 -4.03
N GLN A 212 -10.86 7.16 -3.42
CA GLN A 212 -11.92 6.18 -3.52
C GLN A 212 -12.33 5.94 -4.98
N THR A 213 -12.57 7.02 -5.72
CA THR A 213 -12.96 6.96 -7.13
C THR A 213 -11.91 6.20 -7.95
N GLU A 214 -10.63 6.43 -7.69
CA GLU A 214 -9.56 5.75 -8.41
C GLU A 214 -9.46 4.25 -8.06
N VAL A 215 -9.69 3.88 -6.80
CA VAL A 215 -9.77 2.48 -6.38
C VAL A 215 -10.95 1.78 -7.06
N GLU A 216 -12.11 2.43 -7.13
CA GLU A 216 -13.32 1.90 -7.76
C GLU A 216 -13.19 1.75 -9.28
N LYS A 217 -12.48 2.66 -9.96
CA LYS A 217 -12.16 2.52 -11.40
C LYS A 217 -11.36 1.25 -11.72
N GLN A 218 -10.58 0.75 -10.75
CA GLN A 218 -9.83 -0.49 -10.90
C GLN A 218 -10.69 -1.73 -10.63
N GLY A 219 -12.00 -1.56 -10.42
CA GLY A 219 -12.94 -2.64 -10.14
C GLY A 219 -12.90 -3.14 -8.70
N LEU A 220 -12.27 -2.39 -7.79
CA LEU A 220 -12.20 -2.74 -6.37
C LEU A 220 -13.33 -2.04 -5.59
N ILE A 221 -13.90 -2.74 -4.61
CA ILE A 221 -14.89 -2.16 -3.69
C ILE A 221 -14.14 -1.38 -2.61
N TRP A 222 -14.52 -0.12 -2.39
CA TRP A 222 -13.86 0.76 -1.41
C TRP A 222 -13.83 0.18 0.01
N GLU A 223 -14.95 -0.39 0.46
CA GLU A 223 -15.05 -1.01 1.79
C GLU A 223 -14.06 -2.17 1.94
N ASP A 224 -14.00 -3.08 0.96
CA ASP A 224 -13.04 -4.20 0.96
C ASP A 224 -11.58 -3.71 0.96
N PHE A 225 -11.30 -2.61 0.26
CA PHE A 225 -9.98 -1.99 0.22
C PHE A 225 -9.58 -1.42 1.58
N ALA A 226 -10.46 -0.65 2.23
CA ALA A 226 -10.22 -0.11 3.57
C ALA A 226 -10.08 -1.23 4.61
N ASP A 227 -10.91 -2.26 4.52
CA ASP A 227 -10.85 -3.43 5.38
C ASP A 227 -9.54 -4.22 5.20
N ASN A 228 -9.01 -4.30 3.98
CA ASN A 228 -7.71 -4.92 3.74
C ASN A 228 -6.59 -4.15 4.43
N ILE A 229 -6.62 -2.82 4.37
CA ILE A 229 -5.66 -1.97 5.11
C ILE A 229 -5.81 -2.23 6.61
N LYS A 230 -7.05 -2.23 7.13
CA LYS A 230 -7.32 -2.52 8.54
C LYS A 230 -6.71 -3.87 8.98
N ARG A 231 -6.94 -4.94 8.21
CA ARG A 231 -6.35 -6.26 8.48
C ARG A 231 -4.82 -6.21 8.52
N GLN A 232 -4.19 -5.53 7.57
CA GLN A 232 -2.73 -5.38 7.53
C GLN A 232 -2.19 -4.65 8.76
N LEU A 233 -2.86 -3.58 9.21
CA LEU A 233 -2.45 -2.83 10.40
C LEU A 233 -2.63 -3.66 11.68
N LEU A 234 -3.74 -4.40 11.81
CA LEU A 234 -3.97 -5.32 12.93
C LEU A 234 -2.86 -6.38 13.02
N MET A 235 -2.53 -7.02 11.89
CA MET A 235 -1.45 -8.03 11.86
C MET A 235 -0.11 -7.42 12.24
N ARG A 236 0.22 -6.23 11.73
CA ARG A 236 1.46 -5.53 12.09
C ARG A 236 1.55 -5.25 13.59
N GLU A 237 0.47 -4.80 14.20
CA GLU A 237 0.41 -4.56 15.65
C GLU A 237 0.57 -5.85 16.46
N VAL A 238 -0.08 -6.94 16.04
CA VAL A 238 0.07 -8.26 16.70
C VAL A 238 1.51 -8.75 16.59
N ILE A 239 2.12 -8.68 15.40
CA ILE A 239 3.52 -9.08 15.20
C ILE A 239 4.44 -8.23 16.09
N GLY A 240 4.26 -6.90 16.11
CA GLY A 240 5.08 -6.02 16.95
C GLY A 240 4.96 -6.34 18.44
N ARG A 241 3.75 -6.54 18.95
CA ARG A 241 3.49 -6.78 20.38
C ARG A 241 3.87 -8.18 20.85
N GLU A 242 3.47 -9.20 20.11
CA GLU A 242 3.59 -10.60 20.54
C GLU A 242 4.92 -11.24 20.10
N VAL A 243 5.48 -10.79 18.97
CA VAL A 243 6.72 -11.35 18.42
C VAL A 243 7.87 -10.38 18.62
N GLY A 244 7.75 -9.14 18.14
CA GLY A 244 8.83 -8.15 18.16
C GLY A 244 9.39 -7.88 19.55
N ARG A 245 8.53 -7.78 20.57
CA ARG A 245 8.98 -7.59 21.96
C ARG A 245 9.78 -8.76 22.54
N THR A 246 9.64 -9.95 21.97
CA THR A 246 10.36 -11.16 22.41
C THR A 246 11.71 -11.30 21.73
N VAL A 247 11.92 -10.62 20.59
CA VAL A 247 13.16 -10.63 19.85
C VAL A 247 14.10 -9.60 20.46
N ILE A 248 14.96 -10.07 21.37
CA ILE A 248 16.00 -9.25 21.98
C ILE A 248 17.30 -9.48 21.22
N VAL A 249 17.90 -8.40 20.74
CA VAL A 249 19.26 -8.36 20.19
C VAL A 249 20.14 -7.68 21.24
N SER A 250 21.12 -8.42 21.76
CA SER A 250 22.11 -7.85 22.67
C SER A 250 23.30 -7.35 21.84
N ARG A 251 24.01 -6.33 22.35
CA ARG A 251 25.27 -5.87 21.77
C ARG A 251 26.28 -7.01 21.57
N GLU A 252 26.29 -7.97 22.49
CA GLU A 252 27.18 -9.14 22.41
C GLU A 252 26.77 -10.09 21.27
N ASP A 253 25.47 -10.36 21.11
CA ASP A 253 24.95 -11.16 20.00
C ASP A 253 25.27 -10.48 18.65
N ALA A 254 25.08 -9.16 18.58
CA ALA A 254 25.41 -8.36 17.40
C ALA A 254 26.90 -8.43 17.08
N ARG A 255 27.77 -8.31 18.09
CA ARG A 255 29.22 -8.46 17.93
C ARG A 255 29.62 -9.84 17.42
N ILE A 256 29.04 -10.91 17.99
CA ILE A 256 29.27 -12.29 17.52
C ILE A 256 28.81 -12.46 16.07
N TYR A 257 27.63 -11.92 15.73
CA TYR A 257 27.11 -11.98 14.37
C TYR A 257 27.99 -11.24 13.37
N PHE A 258 28.43 -10.03 13.72
CA PHE A 258 29.37 -9.23 12.93
C PHE A 258 30.68 -9.99 12.68
N GLU A 259 31.26 -10.60 13.71
CA GLU A 259 32.49 -11.38 13.59
C GLU A 259 32.36 -12.59 12.65
N GLN A 260 31.17 -13.21 12.60
CA GLN A 260 30.87 -14.33 11.70
C GLN A 260 30.53 -13.90 10.27
N HIS A 261 30.12 -12.63 10.07
CA HIS A 261 29.58 -12.13 8.80
C HIS A 261 30.25 -10.83 8.34
N LYS A 262 31.53 -10.63 8.66
CA LYS A 262 32.27 -9.38 8.37
C LYS A 262 32.15 -8.92 6.91
N ASP A 263 32.11 -9.86 5.98
CA ASP A 263 31.99 -9.58 4.55
C ASP A 263 30.66 -8.92 4.18
N GLN A 264 29.58 -9.15 4.94
CA GLN A 264 28.27 -8.51 4.70
C GLN A 264 28.27 -7.03 5.10
N PHE A 265 29.19 -6.65 5.99
CA PHE A 265 29.29 -5.30 6.55
C PHE A 265 30.55 -4.58 6.08
N ALA A 266 31.25 -5.11 5.08
CA ALA A 266 32.40 -4.44 4.51
C ALA A 266 31.97 -3.12 3.86
N HIS A 267 32.79 -2.09 4.03
CA HIS A 267 32.58 -0.82 3.36
C HIS A 267 32.78 -1.01 1.87
N ALA A 268 31.80 -0.56 1.07
CA ALA A 268 32.00 -0.40 -0.35
C ALA A 268 33.04 0.71 -0.60
N PRO A 269 33.91 0.55 -1.62
CA PRO A 269 34.84 1.60 -2.00
C PRO A 269 34.06 2.80 -2.53
N GLY A 270 34.59 4.00 -2.35
CA GLY A 270 33.92 5.22 -2.77
C GLY A 270 34.60 6.47 -2.24
N VAL A 271 33.92 7.60 -2.39
CA VAL A 271 34.51 8.92 -2.20
C VAL A 271 33.52 9.83 -1.48
N HIS A 272 33.97 10.51 -0.42
CA HIS A 272 33.23 11.59 0.23
C HIS A 272 33.50 12.90 -0.52
N LEU A 273 32.44 13.56 -0.97
CA LEU A 273 32.52 14.67 -1.90
C LEU A 273 31.83 15.92 -1.35
N ALA A 274 32.31 17.08 -1.79
CA ALA A 274 31.57 18.33 -1.75
C ALA A 274 31.41 18.87 -3.17
N GLU A 275 30.34 19.62 -3.44
CA GLU A 275 30.02 20.14 -4.77
C GLU A 275 29.78 21.65 -4.79
N ILE A 276 30.04 22.22 -5.97
CA ILE A 276 29.52 23.52 -6.40
C ILE A 276 28.71 23.25 -7.66
N LEU A 277 27.40 23.48 -7.58
CA LEU A 277 26.48 23.39 -8.71
C LEU A 277 26.15 24.77 -9.22
N ILE A 278 26.33 25.00 -10.52
CA ILE A 278 25.88 26.23 -11.19
C ILE A 278 24.82 25.85 -12.20
N SER A 279 23.58 26.24 -11.93
CA SER A 279 22.41 25.76 -12.65
C SER A 279 22.21 26.50 -13.98
N ASN A 280 21.98 25.74 -15.04
CA ASN A 280 21.58 26.31 -16.35
C ASN A 280 20.19 26.95 -16.28
N GLU A 281 19.34 26.56 -15.33
CA GLU A 281 18.01 27.17 -15.15
C GLU A 281 18.12 28.57 -14.55
N LYS A 282 19.03 28.76 -13.58
CA LYS A 282 19.25 30.05 -12.93
C LYS A 282 20.15 30.98 -13.75
N HIS A 283 21.13 30.42 -14.47
CA HIS A 283 22.15 31.17 -15.22
C HIS A 283 22.25 30.70 -16.69
N PRO A 284 21.17 30.76 -17.49
CA PRO A 284 21.11 30.13 -18.82
C PRO A 284 22.10 30.68 -19.86
N ALA A 285 22.60 31.91 -19.68
CA ALA A 285 23.50 32.56 -20.63
C ALA A 285 24.98 32.53 -20.21
N ASP A 286 25.27 32.32 -18.93
CA ASP A 286 26.60 32.50 -18.35
C ASP A 286 27.03 31.41 -17.36
N ALA A 287 26.24 30.35 -17.17
CA ALA A 287 26.57 29.24 -16.25
C ALA A 287 27.99 28.68 -16.47
N GLU A 288 28.40 28.48 -17.72
CA GLU A 288 29.73 27.98 -18.05
C GLU A 288 30.83 28.96 -17.62
N LYS A 289 30.63 30.26 -17.89
CA LYS A 289 31.57 31.31 -17.50
C LYS A 289 31.68 31.37 -15.97
N ARG A 290 30.55 31.34 -15.27
CA ARG A 290 30.51 31.33 -13.80
C ARG A 290 31.24 30.12 -13.20
N ALA A 291 31.11 28.95 -13.83
CA ALA A 291 31.81 27.74 -13.39
C ALA A 291 33.33 27.87 -13.58
N ASN A 292 33.76 28.43 -14.70
CA ASN A 292 35.17 28.70 -14.93
C ASN A 292 35.73 29.77 -13.96
N ASP A 293 34.94 30.81 -13.66
CA ASP A 293 35.31 31.84 -12.67
C ASP A 293 35.45 31.23 -11.26
N ALA A 294 34.50 30.36 -10.85
CA ALA A 294 34.57 29.65 -9.57
C ALA A 294 35.81 28.75 -9.47
N LEU A 295 36.12 27.99 -10.53
CA LEU A 295 37.31 27.16 -10.58
C LEU A 295 38.61 27.99 -10.55
N ALA A 296 38.61 29.18 -11.16
CA ALA A 296 39.75 30.08 -11.13
C ALA A 296 40.02 30.62 -9.71
N GLU A 297 38.97 30.98 -8.96
CA GLU A 297 39.09 31.41 -7.55
C GLU A 297 39.61 30.29 -6.64
N ILE A 298 39.11 29.06 -6.81
CA ILE A 298 39.64 27.88 -6.11
C ILE A 298 41.13 27.69 -6.39
N LYS A 299 41.54 27.80 -7.67
CA LYS A 299 42.95 27.67 -8.07
C LYS A 299 43.83 28.83 -7.59
N ALA A 300 43.25 30.01 -7.35
CA ALA A 300 43.95 31.15 -6.78
C ALA A 300 44.19 30.99 -5.26
N GLY A 301 43.58 29.98 -4.63
CA GLY A 301 43.74 29.69 -3.20
C GLY A 301 42.59 30.21 -2.33
N ASP A 302 41.49 30.66 -2.92
CA ASP A 302 40.31 31.06 -2.15
C ASP A 302 39.72 29.86 -1.40
N ARG A 303 39.14 30.14 -0.22
CA ARG A 303 38.57 29.10 0.63
C ARG A 303 37.35 28.48 -0.06
N TRP A 304 37.31 27.14 -0.12
CA TRP A 304 36.21 26.39 -0.74
C TRP A 304 34.84 26.83 -0.24
N GLU A 305 34.69 27.04 1.08
CA GLU A 305 33.40 27.43 1.66
C GLU A 305 32.92 28.80 1.17
N ASP A 306 33.84 29.71 0.87
CA ASP A 306 33.53 31.05 0.39
C ASP A 306 33.15 31.02 -1.10
N VAL A 307 33.82 30.19 -1.89
CA VAL A 307 33.46 29.96 -3.31
C VAL A 307 32.10 29.26 -3.41
N VAL A 308 31.83 28.24 -2.58
CA VAL A 308 30.51 27.58 -2.52
C VAL A 308 29.42 28.59 -2.23
N LYS A 309 29.58 29.43 -1.19
CA LYS A 309 28.59 30.45 -0.84
C LYS A 309 28.36 31.47 -1.95
N LYS A 310 29.39 31.77 -2.74
CA LYS A 310 29.34 32.77 -3.80
C LYS A 310 28.75 32.24 -5.11
N TYR A 311 29.04 30.99 -5.46
CA TYR A 311 28.71 30.44 -6.78
C TYR A 311 27.70 29.29 -6.77
N SER A 312 27.60 28.51 -5.69
CA SER A 312 26.74 27.33 -5.68
C SER A 312 25.27 27.71 -5.62
N ASP A 313 24.51 27.18 -6.55
CA ASP A 313 23.06 27.27 -6.64
C ASP A 313 22.35 26.10 -5.92
N ASP A 314 23.10 25.11 -5.43
CA ASP A 314 22.55 24.04 -4.64
C ASP A 314 22.12 24.54 -3.25
N THR A 315 20.83 24.45 -2.98
CA THR A 315 20.22 24.85 -1.72
C THR A 315 20.03 23.67 -0.76
N ALA A 316 20.31 22.44 -1.19
CA ALA A 316 20.10 21.24 -0.40
C ALA A 316 21.17 21.08 0.70
N ASN A 317 22.40 21.53 0.46
CA ASN A 317 23.56 21.24 1.31
C ASN A 317 24.19 22.51 1.91
N PRO A 318 23.70 22.99 3.08
CA PRO A 318 24.21 24.22 3.71
C PRO A 318 25.64 24.08 4.27
N ALA A 319 26.15 22.85 4.41
CA ALA A 319 27.48 22.57 4.94
C ALA A 319 28.55 22.60 3.84
N ALA A 320 28.87 23.79 3.33
CA ALA A 320 29.94 23.98 2.35
C ALA A 320 29.86 23.07 1.09
N GLY A 321 28.64 22.73 0.68
CA GLY A 321 28.38 21.86 -0.47
C GLY A 321 28.66 20.38 -0.22
N ASP A 322 28.81 19.92 1.03
CA ASP A 322 28.99 18.50 1.35
C ASP A 322 27.79 17.67 0.87
N ILE A 323 28.04 16.70 -0.02
CA ILE A 323 27.05 15.77 -0.59
C ILE A 323 27.17 14.35 -0.02
N GLY A 324 28.04 14.16 0.97
CA GLY A 324 28.24 12.87 1.64
C GLY A 324 29.07 11.87 0.85
N PHE A 325 29.02 10.63 1.31
CA PHE A 325 29.76 9.52 0.72
C PHE A 325 29.02 8.93 -0.49
N MET A 326 29.75 8.78 -1.60
CA MET A 326 29.26 8.13 -2.81
C MET A 326 30.05 6.85 -3.10
N GLU A 327 29.35 5.74 -3.29
CA GLU A 327 29.95 4.44 -3.63
C GLU A 327 30.42 4.38 -5.09
N GLN A 328 31.57 3.74 -5.34
CA GLN A 328 32.26 3.71 -6.63
C GLN A 328 31.47 3.02 -7.77
N GLY A 329 30.32 2.39 -7.48
CA GLY A 329 29.42 1.78 -8.46
C GLY A 329 28.08 2.51 -8.68
N THR A 330 27.76 3.51 -7.86
CA THR A 330 26.46 4.22 -7.92
C THR A 330 26.57 5.59 -8.60
N MET A 331 27.79 6.07 -8.83
CA MET A 331 28.07 7.35 -9.48
C MET A 331 27.69 7.35 -10.97
N ASN A 332 27.29 8.52 -11.48
CA ASN A 332 27.15 8.74 -12.92
C ASN A 332 28.51 8.55 -13.62
N PRO A 333 28.59 7.86 -14.78
CA PRO A 333 29.85 7.63 -15.49
C PRO A 333 30.68 8.90 -15.76
N VAL A 334 30.04 10.03 -16.04
CA VAL A 334 30.71 11.31 -16.28
C VAL A 334 31.40 11.82 -15.00
N ILE A 335 30.72 11.69 -13.86
CA ILE A 335 31.26 12.08 -12.55
C ILE A 335 32.38 11.11 -12.13
N ALA A 336 32.16 9.81 -12.28
CA ALA A 336 33.15 8.79 -11.96
C ALA A 336 34.44 9.00 -12.75
N GLN A 337 34.34 9.34 -14.04
CA GLN A 337 35.51 9.62 -14.88
C GLN A 337 36.24 10.90 -14.45
N ALA A 338 35.52 11.95 -14.06
CA ALA A 338 36.11 13.19 -13.59
C ALA A 338 36.85 13.04 -12.24
N LEU A 339 36.42 12.10 -11.40
CA LEU A 339 37.00 11.83 -10.08
C LEU A 339 38.14 10.80 -10.10
N ALA A 340 38.32 10.06 -11.19
CA ALA A 340 39.23 8.91 -11.26
C ALA A 340 40.69 9.23 -10.90
N ASN A 341 41.13 10.47 -11.08
CA ASN A 341 42.50 10.92 -10.80
C ASN A 341 42.53 12.20 -9.93
N VAL A 342 41.56 12.35 -9.02
CA VAL A 342 41.51 13.50 -8.09
C VAL A 342 41.83 13.00 -6.69
N ASP A 343 42.90 13.51 -6.10
CA ASP A 343 43.33 13.12 -4.76
C ASP A 343 42.47 13.75 -3.66
N ALA A 344 42.52 13.19 -2.46
CA ALA A 344 41.81 13.77 -1.32
C ALA A 344 42.32 15.19 -1.00
N GLY A 345 41.37 16.11 -0.83
CA GLY A 345 41.61 17.55 -0.68
C GLY A 345 41.58 18.32 -2.00
N GLU A 346 41.66 17.67 -3.16
CA GLU A 346 41.68 18.31 -4.47
C GLU A 346 40.29 18.46 -5.11
N THR A 347 40.23 19.26 -6.17
CA THR A 347 39.00 19.55 -6.91
C THR A 347 39.10 19.12 -8.36
N THR A 348 37.98 18.68 -8.93
CA THR A 348 37.86 18.41 -10.37
C THR A 348 37.95 19.69 -11.20
N GLY A 349 38.05 19.52 -12.53
CA GLY A 349 37.67 20.58 -13.46
C GLY A 349 36.16 20.83 -13.46
N VAL A 350 35.72 21.71 -14.35
CA VAL A 350 34.29 21.94 -14.60
C VAL A 350 33.69 20.75 -15.34
N ILE A 351 32.65 20.14 -14.78
CA ILE A 351 31.95 18.98 -15.32
C ILE A 351 30.58 19.42 -15.87
N PRO A 352 30.33 19.31 -17.19
CA PRO A 352 29.03 19.62 -17.75
C PRO A 352 28.01 18.51 -17.44
N THR A 353 26.83 18.90 -16.97
CA THR A 353 25.70 17.99 -16.71
C THR A 353 24.42 18.55 -17.33
N LYS A 354 23.34 17.75 -17.30
CA LYS A 354 22.03 18.21 -17.80
C LYS A 354 21.45 19.37 -16.98
N GLN A 355 21.80 19.47 -15.70
CA GLN A 355 21.26 20.47 -14.78
C GLN A 355 22.09 21.76 -14.75
N GLY A 356 23.32 21.72 -15.28
CA GLY A 356 24.27 22.81 -15.13
C GLY A 356 25.71 22.32 -15.16
N TYR A 357 26.59 23.06 -14.50
CA TYR A 357 28.00 22.75 -14.38
C TYR A 357 28.33 22.42 -12.93
N LEU A 358 29.12 21.36 -12.73
CA LEU A 358 29.57 20.89 -11.43
C LEU A 358 31.08 21.06 -11.27
N ILE A 359 31.51 21.47 -10.08
CA ILE A 359 32.88 21.32 -9.61
C ILE A 359 32.79 20.48 -8.35
N LEU A 360 33.55 19.39 -8.29
CA LEU A 360 33.56 18.48 -7.14
C LEU A 360 34.88 18.60 -6.41
N LYS A 361 34.83 18.55 -5.08
CA LYS A 361 35.99 18.42 -4.20
C LYS A 361 35.97 17.05 -3.56
N VAL A 362 37.09 16.33 -3.63
CA VAL A 362 37.26 15.10 -2.88
C VAL A 362 37.64 15.44 -1.46
N LEU A 363 36.84 15.04 -0.48
CA LEU A 363 37.16 15.19 0.94
C LEU A 363 37.95 13.99 1.44
N GLU A 364 37.50 12.78 1.09
CA GLU A 364 38.12 11.52 1.52
C GLU A 364 37.90 10.42 0.46
N HIS A 365 38.93 9.60 0.24
CA HIS A 365 38.79 8.32 -0.46
C HIS A 365 38.64 7.19 0.55
N ARG A 366 37.59 6.39 0.43
CA ARG A 366 37.42 5.18 1.23
C ARG A 366 37.70 3.96 0.38
N THR A 367 38.67 3.17 0.81
CA THR A 367 38.96 1.88 0.20
C THR A 367 37.95 0.84 0.65
N ALA A 368 37.73 -0.17 -0.20
CA ALA A 368 36.95 -1.33 0.21
C ALA A 368 37.68 -2.03 1.36
N GLY A 369 36.97 -2.33 2.45
CA GLY A 369 37.61 -2.91 3.61
C GLY A 369 36.64 -3.35 4.69
N PRO A 370 37.12 -4.15 5.66
CA PRO A 370 36.31 -4.56 6.79
C PRO A 370 35.92 -3.32 7.60
N ALA A 371 34.61 -3.13 7.83
CA ALA A 371 34.14 -2.13 8.79
C ALA A 371 34.58 -2.53 10.21
N LYS A 372 34.58 -1.56 11.13
CA LYS A 372 34.67 -1.89 12.56
C LYS A 372 33.26 -2.04 13.12
N PHE A 373 33.08 -2.94 14.09
CA PHE A 373 31.77 -3.17 14.70
C PHE A 373 31.10 -1.87 15.16
N ASP A 374 31.82 -0.98 15.87
CA ASP A 374 31.25 0.28 16.37
C ASP A 374 30.76 1.24 15.25
N GLU A 375 31.28 1.10 14.02
CA GLU A 375 30.86 1.92 12.86
C GLU A 375 29.56 1.42 12.23
N VAL A 376 29.27 0.11 12.38
CA VAL A 376 28.14 -0.57 11.73
C VAL A 376 27.19 -1.23 12.75
N GLU A 377 27.33 -0.91 14.04
CA GLU A 377 26.61 -1.57 15.14
C GLU A 377 25.10 -1.56 14.90
N GLU A 378 24.52 -0.41 14.57
CA GLU A 378 23.08 -0.28 14.28
C GLU A 378 22.64 -1.14 13.08
N GLN A 379 23.43 -1.15 12.00
CA GLN A 379 23.14 -1.97 10.81
C GLN A 379 23.21 -3.47 11.12
N VAL A 380 24.18 -3.87 11.95
CA VAL A 380 24.35 -5.25 12.41
C VAL A 380 23.16 -5.66 13.28
N GLU A 381 22.76 -4.80 14.23
CA GLU A 381 21.61 -5.04 15.11
C GLU A 381 20.31 -5.19 14.32
N GLU A 382 20.06 -4.31 13.36
CA GLU A 382 18.88 -4.37 12.48
C GLU A 382 18.88 -5.67 11.65
N THR A 383 20.01 -6.02 11.03
CA THR A 383 20.15 -7.24 10.23
C THR A 383 19.90 -8.49 11.08
N LEU A 384 20.47 -8.53 12.28
CA LEU A 384 20.30 -9.65 13.21
C LEU A 384 18.86 -9.72 13.75
N TYR A 385 18.24 -8.58 14.02
CA TYR A 385 16.83 -8.49 14.42
C TYR A 385 15.93 -9.09 13.34
N ASP A 386 16.11 -8.69 12.09
CA ASP A 386 15.33 -9.20 10.95
C ASP A 386 15.54 -10.71 10.75
N GLN A 387 16.78 -11.18 10.91
CA GLN A 387 17.10 -12.61 10.83
C GLN A 387 16.41 -13.41 11.94
N LYS A 388 16.33 -12.88 13.17
CA LYS A 388 15.65 -13.52 14.32
C LYS A 388 14.12 -13.39 14.26
N MET A 389 13.60 -12.32 13.66
CA MET A 389 12.17 -12.03 13.56
C MET A 389 11.41 -13.12 12.79
N GLN A 390 11.94 -13.53 11.63
CA GLN A 390 11.25 -14.51 10.78
C GLN A 390 11.05 -15.88 11.46
N PRO A 391 12.06 -16.51 12.08
CA PRO A 391 11.87 -17.71 12.90
C PRO A 391 10.92 -17.51 14.08
N ALA A 392 11.01 -16.38 14.79
CA ALA A 392 10.15 -16.10 15.93
C ALA A 392 8.67 -16.00 15.50
N LEU A 393 8.38 -15.32 14.40
CA LEU A 393 7.05 -15.23 13.81
C LEU A 393 6.52 -16.62 13.40
N ARG A 394 7.35 -17.43 12.73
CA ARG A 394 6.96 -18.80 12.36
C ARG A 394 6.57 -19.64 13.58
N LYS A 395 7.38 -19.58 14.64
CA LYS A 395 7.10 -20.29 15.90
C LYS A 395 5.80 -19.79 16.54
N TYR A 396 5.57 -18.49 16.52
CA TYR A 396 4.34 -17.89 17.04
C TYR A 396 3.09 -18.32 16.26
N LEU A 397 3.14 -18.31 14.92
CA LEU A 397 2.04 -18.81 14.08
C LEU A 397 1.77 -20.30 14.31
N GLN A 398 2.81 -21.12 14.47
CA GLN A 398 2.65 -22.53 14.85
C GLN A 398 1.91 -22.69 16.18
N GLN A 399 2.24 -21.85 17.17
CA GLN A 399 1.54 -21.86 18.45
C GLN A 399 0.08 -21.45 18.30
N LEU A 400 -0.21 -20.35 17.59
CA LEU A 400 -1.59 -19.91 17.33
C LEU A 400 -2.42 -20.99 16.63
N ARG A 401 -1.82 -21.70 15.66
CA ARG A 401 -2.49 -22.80 14.96
C ARG A 401 -2.78 -23.99 15.90
N LYS A 402 -1.87 -24.31 16.82
CA LYS A 402 -2.07 -25.39 17.82
C LYS A 402 -3.17 -25.07 18.83
N GLU A 403 -3.32 -23.81 19.18
CA GLU A 403 -4.34 -23.33 20.12
C GLU A 403 -5.72 -23.15 19.47
N SER A 404 -5.78 -23.21 18.14
CA SER A 404 -7.00 -22.93 17.37
C SER A 404 -7.60 -24.18 16.75
N TYR A 405 -8.91 -24.16 16.57
CA TYR A 405 -9.63 -25.16 15.79
C TYR A 405 -9.51 -24.83 14.30
N ILE A 406 -8.88 -25.71 13.52
CA ILE A 406 -8.74 -25.56 12.06
C ILE A 406 -9.31 -26.81 11.38
N TYR A 407 -10.34 -26.62 10.56
CA TYR A 407 -10.89 -27.65 9.69
C TYR A 407 -10.66 -27.25 8.24
N ILE A 408 -10.22 -28.20 7.41
CA ILE A 408 -9.97 -27.99 5.97
C ILE A 408 -10.87 -28.94 5.19
N ALA A 409 -11.55 -28.41 4.18
CA ALA A 409 -12.43 -29.20 3.33
C ALA A 409 -11.63 -30.09 2.38
N SER A 410 -12.23 -31.22 1.99
CA SER A 410 -11.64 -32.17 1.04
C SER A 410 -11.25 -31.50 -0.28
N GLY A 411 -10.02 -31.76 -0.75
CA GLY A 411 -9.50 -31.21 -2.00
C GLY A 411 -8.59 -29.99 -1.83
N PHE A 412 -8.46 -29.48 -0.60
CA PHE A 412 -7.53 -28.41 -0.27
C PHE A 412 -6.38 -28.93 0.59
N ILE A 413 -5.19 -28.33 0.43
CA ILE A 413 -3.99 -28.67 1.18
C ILE A 413 -3.54 -27.43 1.93
N ASP A 414 -3.32 -27.61 3.23
CA ASP A 414 -2.67 -26.62 4.08
C ASP A 414 -1.21 -26.99 4.28
N THR A 415 -0.32 -26.20 3.70
CA THR A 415 1.13 -26.40 3.83
C THR A 415 1.66 -26.02 5.21
N GLY A 416 0.85 -25.36 6.04
CA GLY A 416 1.20 -24.96 7.41
C GLY A 416 0.81 -25.99 8.48
N ALA A 417 0.08 -27.04 8.11
CA ALA A 417 -0.24 -28.14 9.01
C ALA A 417 1.06 -28.87 9.39
N GLU A 418 1.31 -29.06 10.69
CA GLU A 418 2.35 -30.00 11.11
C GLU A 418 2.00 -31.40 10.56
N PRO A 419 2.97 -32.17 10.04
CA PRO A 419 2.69 -33.54 9.60
C PRO A 419 2.09 -34.29 10.78
N PHE A 420 0.85 -34.75 10.61
CA PHE A 420 0.08 -35.46 11.63
C PHE A 420 0.91 -36.62 12.20
N ALA A 421 1.42 -36.45 13.42
CA ALA A 421 1.84 -37.56 14.26
C ALA A 421 0.57 -38.15 14.89
N GLY A 422 -0.13 -39.03 14.17
CA GLY A 422 -1.26 -39.76 14.75
C GLY A 422 -2.28 -40.29 13.77
N THR A 423 -2.00 -41.45 13.20
CA THR A 423 -3.05 -42.45 12.89
C THR A 423 -3.68 -42.93 14.19
N GLY A 424 -4.56 -42.12 14.77
CA GLY A 424 -5.35 -42.45 15.94
C GLY A 424 -6.79 -42.77 15.55
N SER A 425 -7.06 -44.06 15.31
CA SER A 425 -8.35 -44.75 15.43
C SER A 425 -9.62 -43.89 15.35
N THR A 426 -10.36 -44.09 14.25
CA THR A 426 -11.82 -43.97 14.19
C THR A 426 -12.44 -44.48 15.50
N LYS A 427 -12.98 -43.60 16.34
CA LYS A 427 -14.09 -43.95 17.22
C LYS A 427 -15.37 -43.54 16.51
N ALA A 428 -15.98 -44.53 15.86
CA ALA A 428 -17.40 -44.51 15.58
C ALA A 428 -18.13 -44.37 16.92
N GLY A 429 -18.84 -43.26 17.11
CA GLY A 429 -19.84 -43.10 18.15
C GLY A 429 -21.21 -43.41 17.53
N GLN A 430 -21.83 -44.47 18.04
CA GLN A 430 -23.23 -44.84 17.82
C GLN A 430 -24.19 -43.73 18.23
#